data_AF-A0A964P2Q0-F1
#
_entry.id   AF-A0A964P2Q0-F1
#
_cell.length_a   1.000
_cell.length_b   1.000
_cell.length_c   1.000
_cell.angle_alpha   90.00
_cell.angle_beta   90.00
_cell.angle_gamma   90.00
#
_symmetry.space_group_name_H-M   'P 1'
#
loop_
_entity.id
_entity.type
_entity.pdbx_description
1 polymer ?
#
loop_
_entity_poly.entity_id
_entity_poly.type
_entity_poly.pdbx_seq_one_letter_code
_entity_poly.pdbx_strand_id
1 'polypeptide(L)'
;MAATDLPASNSVVSLSPVAFNPIKEAARQLEVCNSCRYCEGYCAVFPALERRRVFTPGDVDYLANLCHDCRACLYACMFAPPHQFAVNLPKALAEVRRETYARYAVPTAAAHALRASGWLLALIAAIAGALLAAGVIATGDPSRIVTVHEGPGAFYQVVPYLLMFAPALAVSVVGFVVLIAGGVRFWHATRGSFRDLLQPGRVIRGTADALGLRYLTGGGAGGCNYPDDQPSRSRYVFHMLVFYGFLAAIVSTTSAFIQQDLLGWLPPYPIASVPVVFGSLGGVAMLVGTIGLLYLKRRSDRTPADPVQIEMDYVLLWQLALVNFTGLLLLALRDSAAMGPILIAHLAIVFTFFLTMPYSKFAHFIYRYAALVQNRLESRS
;
A
#
# COMPACT_ATOMS: atom_id res chain seq x y z
N MET A 1 -44.65 -3.00 -61.84
CA MET A 1 -44.03 -2.88 -60.51
C MET A 1 -42.52 -2.98 -60.71
N ALA A 2 -41.85 -1.84 -60.83
CA ALA A 2 -40.40 -1.75 -60.96
C ALA A 2 -39.87 -1.09 -59.69
N ALA A 3 -39.07 -1.83 -58.93
CA ALA A 3 -38.44 -1.35 -57.71
C ALA A 3 -37.20 -0.52 -58.09
N THR A 4 -37.13 0.70 -57.56
CA THR A 4 -35.98 1.59 -57.64
C THR A 4 -35.04 1.29 -56.48
N ASP A 5 -33.83 0.81 -56.79
CA ASP A 5 -32.72 0.66 -55.84
C ASP A 5 -32.09 2.02 -55.51
N LEU A 6 -31.97 2.34 -54.22
CA LEU A 6 -31.13 3.42 -53.70
C LEU A 6 -29.83 2.80 -53.15
N PRO A 7 -28.64 3.37 -53.44
CA PRO A 7 -27.39 2.84 -52.94
C PRO A 7 -27.19 3.19 -51.46
N ALA A 8 -26.96 2.17 -50.64
CA ALA A 8 -26.57 2.31 -49.24
C ALA A 8 -25.12 2.82 -49.13
N SER A 9 -24.94 4.09 -48.80
CA SER A 9 -23.65 4.64 -48.40
C SER A 9 -23.40 4.37 -46.91
N ASN A 10 -22.94 3.17 -46.58
CA ASN A 10 -22.39 2.84 -45.26
C ASN A 10 -20.91 3.22 -45.21
N SER A 11 -20.60 4.50 -45.00
CA SER A 11 -19.27 4.90 -44.49
C SER A 11 -19.31 4.92 -42.97
N VAL A 12 -19.18 3.72 -42.36
CA VAL A 12 -18.78 3.63 -40.96
C VAL A 12 -17.37 4.19 -40.87
N VAL A 13 -17.25 5.43 -40.41
CA VAL A 13 -15.98 6.01 -40.00
C VAL A 13 -15.47 5.14 -38.86
N SER A 14 -14.52 4.27 -39.17
CA SER A 14 -13.75 3.52 -38.19
C SER A 14 -12.98 4.51 -37.33
N LEU A 15 -13.56 4.87 -36.18
CA LEU A 15 -12.83 5.56 -35.13
C LEU A 15 -11.82 4.55 -34.58
N SER A 16 -10.54 4.74 -34.91
CA SER A 16 -9.43 4.08 -34.23
C SER A 16 -9.65 4.15 -32.71
N PRO A 17 -9.43 3.06 -31.95
CA PRO A 17 -9.63 3.09 -30.51
C PRO A 17 -8.65 4.10 -29.91
N VAL A 18 -9.17 5.24 -29.47
CA VAL A 18 -8.42 6.19 -28.66
C VAL A 18 -7.98 5.41 -27.42
N ALA A 19 -6.67 5.21 -27.25
CA ALA A 19 -6.14 4.53 -26.09
C ALA A 19 -6.70 5.17 -24.81
N PHE A 20 -7.33 4.36 -23.95
CA PHE A 20 -7.93 4.83 -22.71
C PHE A 20 -6.89 5.56 -21.86
N ASN A 21 -7.21 6.78 -21.43
CA ASN A 21 -6.33 7.61 -20.61
C ASN A 21 -7.01 7.85 -19.24
N PRO A 22 -6.54 7.19 -18.16
CA PRO A 22 -7.17 7.30 -16.84
C PRO A 22 -7.23 8.72 -16.29
N ILE A 23 -6.23 9.56 -16.59
CA ILE A 23 -6.21 10.96 -16.15
C ILE A 23 -7.33 11.75 -16.82
N LYS A 24 -7.51 11.59 -18.14
CA LYS A 24 -8.58 12.28 -18.89
C LYS A 24 -9.96 11.83 -18.42
N GLU A 25 -10.14 10.52 -18.20
CA GLU A 25 -11.42 9.99 -17.74
C GLU A 25 -11.75 10.44 -16.30
N ALA A 26 -10.76 10.41 -15.40
CA ALA A 26 -10.94 10.93 -14.06
C ALA A 26 -11.25 12.43 -14.07
N ALA A 27 -10.56 13.23 -14.88
CA ALA A 27 -10.84 14.67 -15.02
C ALA A 27 -12.29 14.92 -15.47
N ARG A 28 -12.77 14.23 -16.51
CA ARG A 28 -14.16 14.30 -16.98
C ARG A 28 -15.16 14.02 -15.85
N GLN A 29 -14.95 12.97 -15.08
CA GLN A 29 -15.85 12.63 -13.97
C GLN A 29 -15.75 13.64 -12.81
N LEU A 30 -14.56 14.16 -12.51
CA LEU A 30 -14.38 15.22 -11.51
C LEU A 30 -15.10 16.51 -11.91
N GLU A 31 -15.12 16.87 -13.20
CA GLU A 31 -15.90 18.00 -13.74
C GLU A 31 -17.40 17.81 -13.53
N VAL A 32 -17.93 16.61 -13.83
CA VAL A 32 -19.34 16.27 -13.55
C VAL A 32 -19.64 16.36 -12.05
N CYS A 33 -18.76 15.80 -11.21
CA CYS A 33 -18.92 15.85 -9.76
C CYS A 33 -18.91 17.27 -9.21
N ASN A 34 -18.01 18.12 -9.70
CA ASN A 34 -17.87 19.51 -9.27
C ASN A 34 -19.01 20.41 -9.78
N SER A 35 -19.63 20.04 -10.90
CA SER A 35 -20.80 20.75 -11.44
C SER A 35 -22.08 20.37 -10.71
N CYS A 36 -22.27 19.08 -10.38
CA CYS A 36 -23.48 18.57 -9.73
C CYS A 36 -23.51 18.80 -8.21
N ARG A 37 -22.36 18.64 -7.54
CA ARG A 37 -22.14 18.84 -6.09
C ARG A 37 -23.02 18.04 -5.13
N TYR A 38 -23.88 17.14 -5.61
CA TYR A 38 -24.72 16.28 -4.75
C TYR A 38 -23.91 15.47 -3.72
N CYS A 39 -22.69 15.06 -4.07
CA CYS A 39 -21.83 14.22 -3.23
C CYS A 39 -21.04 15.00 -2.15
N GLU A 40 -21.26 16.31 -1.99
CA GLU A 40 -20.51 17.16 -1.05
C GLU A 40 -20.58 16.66 0.40
N GLY A 41 -21.76 16.27 0.87
CA GLY A 41 -21.95 15.71 2.22
C GLY A 41 -21.43 14.27 2.39
N TYR A 42 -21.19 13.55 1.29
CA TYR A 42 -20.80 12.14 1.28
C TYR A 42 -19.28 11.94 1.20
N CYS A 43 -18.55 12.90 0.62
CA CYS A 43 -17.14 12.75 0.28
C CYS A 43 -16.26 13.74 1.05
N ALA A 44 -15.42 13.23 1.96
CA ALA A 44 -14.45 14.04 2.71
C ALA A 44 -13.41 14.75 1.81
N VAL A 45 -13.28 14.35 0.54
CA VAL A 45 -12.38 14.96 -0.44
C VAL A 45 -13.06 16.09 -1.23
N PHE A 46 -14.38 16.23 -1.14
CA PHE A 46 -15.13 17.25 -1.88
C PHE A 46 -14.66 18.68 -1.63
N PRO A 47 -14.32 19.10 -0.39
CA PRO A 47 -13.77 20.44 -0.15
C PRO A 47 -12.44 20.71 -0.88
N ALA A 48 -11.68 19.68 -1.23
CA ALA A 48 -10.48 19.83 -2.06
C ALA A 48 -10.85 19.91 -3.55
N LEU A 49 -11.85 19.13 -4.00
CA LEU A 49 -12.38 19.14 -5.36
C LEU A 49 -12.87 20.55 -5.76
N GLU A 50 -13.71 21.18 -4.94
CA GLU A 50 -14.37 22.45 -5.27
C GLU A 50 -13.41 23.64 -5.43
N ARG A 51 -12.17 23.53 -4.91
CA ARG A 51 -11.12 24.55 -5.08
C ARG A 51 -10.55 24.57 -6.49
N ARG A 52 -10.90 23.59 -7.34
CA ARG A 52 -10.45 23.49 -8.72
C ARG A 52 -11.59 23.87 -9.66
N ARG A 53 -11.26 24.63 -10.70
CA ARG A 53 -12.15 24.92 -11.84
C ARG A 53 -11.75 24.14 -13.09
N VAL A 54 -10.47 23.81 -13.20
CA VAL A 54 -9.87 23.00 -14.26
C VAL A 54 -9.03 21.93 -13.57
N PHE A 55 -9.11 20.69 -14.05
CA PHE A 55 -8.39 19.56 -13.47
C PHE A 55 -7.15 19.26 -14.31
N THR A 56 -6.00 19.82 -13.90
CA THR A 56 -4.72 19.47 -14.54
C THR A 56 -4.31 18.04 -14.16
N PRO A 57 -3.38 17.39 -14.90
CA PRO A 57 -2.91 16.05 -14.54
C PRO A 57 -2.41 15.95 -13.09
N GLY A 58 -1.71 16.98 -12.60
CA GLY A 58 -1.27 17.05 -11.20
C GLY A 58 -2.43 17.17 -10.20
N ASP A 59 -3.50 17.90 -10.54
CA ASP A 59 -4.70 17.98 -9.70
C ASP A 59 -5.40 16.61 -9.61
N VAL A 60 -5.43 15.87 -10.72
CA VAL A 60 -6.03 14.52 -10.77
C VAL A 60 -5.21 13.53 -9.95
N ASP A 61 -3.87 13.52 -10.09
CA ASP A 61 -2.97 12.69 -9.27
C ASP A 61 -3.12 13.03 -7.77
N TYR A 62 -3.21 14.32 -7.43
CA TYR A 62 -3.45 14.80 -6.08
C TYR A 62 -4.78 14.29 -5.50
N LEU A 63 -5.90 14.52 -6.19
CA LEU A 63 -7.22 14.12 -5.73
C LEU A 63 -7.37 12.59 -5.67
N ALA A 64 -6.75 11.87 -6.60
CA ALA A 64 -6.74 10.41 -6.61
C ALA A 64 -6.08 9.84 -5.35
N ASN A 65 -4.98 10.45 -4.88
CA ASN A 65 -4.26 10.03 -3.68
C ASN A 65 -4.82 10.66 -2.39
N LEU A 66 -5.59 11.75 -2.46
CA LEU A 66 -6.39 12.22 -1.32
C LEU A 66 -7.62 11.31 -1.09
N CYS A 67 -8.17 10.72 -2.16
CA CYS A 67 -9.29 9.79 -2.12
C CYS A 67 -8.95 8.46 -1.42
N HIS A 68 -9.79 8.10 -0.45
CA HIS A 68 -9.66 6.88 0.35
C HIS A 68 -10.48 5.69 -0.17
N ASP A 69 -11.11 5.82 -1.34
CA ASP A 69 -11.97 4.78 -1.92
C ASP A 69 -13.11 4.38 -0.96
N CYS A 70 -13.80 5.40 -0.44
CA CYS A 70 -14.90 5.28 0.52
C CYS A 70 -16.22 4.86 -0.15
N ARG A 71 -16.33 5.02 -1.47
CA ARG A 71 -17.45 4.64 -2.36
C ARG A 71 -18.83 5.24 -2.07
N ALA A 72 -19.01 5.94 -0.96
CA ALA A 72 -20.24 6.67 -0.63
C ALA A 72 -20.73 7.56 -1.78
N CYS A 73 -19.81 8.25 -2.46
CA CYS A 73 -20.14 9.10 -3.59
C CYS A 73 -20.69 8.35 -4.81
N LEU A 74 -20.34 7.07 -5.03
CA LEU A 74 -20.93 6.28 -6.11
C LEU A 74 -22.37 5.89 -5.77
N TYR A 75 -22.60 5.34 -4.58
CA TYR A 75 -23.92 4.85 -4.17
C TYR A 75 -24.96 5.98 -4.06
N ALA A 76 -24.52 7.22 -3.82
CA ALA A 76 -25.37 8.40 -3.83
C ALA A 76 -25.50 9.07 -5.21
N CYS A 77 -24.73 8.67 -6.23
CA CYS A 77 -24.63 9.41 -7.48
C CYS A 77 -25.85 9.17 -8.40
N MET A 78 -26.59 10.23 -8.72
CA MET A 78 -27.67 10.20 -9.72
C MET A 78 -27.18 9.91 -11.15
N PHE A 79 -25.88 10.06 -11.39
CA PHE A 79 -25.23 9.83 -12.69
C PHE A 79 -24.38 8.56 -12.73
N ALA A 80 -24.48 7.69 -11.73
CA ALA A 80 -23.86 6.38 -11.74
C ALA A 80 -24.39 5.53 -12.93
N PRO A 81 -23.63 4.54 -13.42
CA PRO A 81 -24.15 3.58 -14.38
C PRO A 81 -25.50 2.98 -13.90
N PRO A 82 -26.48 2.80 -14.79
CA PRO A 82 -26.38 2.86 -16.25
C PRO A 82 -26.64 4.25 -16.89
N HIS A 83 -26.65 5.35 -16.12
CA HIS A 83 -26.81 6.69 -16.69
C HIS A 83 -25.76 7.00 -17.77
N GLN A 84 -26.10 7.79 -18.79
CA GLN A 84 -25.24 8.09 -19.94
C GLN A 84 -23.86 8.71 -19.59
N PHE A 85 -23.77 9.44 -18.46
CA PHE A 85 -22.49 9.96 -17.97
C PHE A 85 -21.59 8.91 -17.33
N ALA A 86 -22.15 7.76 -16.95
CA ALA A 86 -21.50 6.58 -16.39
C ALA A 86 -20.48 6.92 -15.29
N VAL A 87 -20.85 7.79 -14.35
CA VAL A 87 -19.93 8.30 -13.32
C VAL A 87 -19.60 7.18 -12.33
N ASN A 88 -18.33 6.77 -12.30
CA ASN A 88 -17.78 5.86 -11.32
C ASN A 88 -16.44 6.40 -10.80
N LEU A 89 -16.56 7.48 -10.02
CA LEU A 89 -15.39 8.22 -9.55
C LEU A 89 -14.43 7.36 -8.69
N PRO A 90 -14.90 6.45 -7.81
CA PRO A 90 -14.00 5.56 -7.07
C PRO A 90 -13.11 4.72 -7.99
N LYS A 91 -13.67 4.16 -9.07
CA LYS A 91 -12.94 3.39 -10.07
C LYS A 91 -11.97 4.26 -10.87
N ALA A 92 -12.41 5.39 -11.40
CA ALA A 92 -11.56 6.29 -12.18
C ALA A 92 -10.34 6.77 -11.36
N LEU A 93 -10.55 7.15 -10.10
CA LEU A 93 -9.44 7.54 -9.20
C LEU A 93 -8.58 6.34 -8.76
N ALA A 94 -9.10 5.11 -8.74
CA ALA A 94 -8.31 3.91 -8.51
C ALA A 94 -7.34 3.62 -9.66
N GLU A 95 -7.82 3.75 -10.88
CA GLU A 95 -7.00 3.60 -12.09
C GLU A 95 -5.87 4.64 -12.12
N VAL A 96 -6.17 5.89 -11.77
CA VAL A 96 -5.15 6.95 -11.62
C VAL A 96 -4.14 6.60 -10.52
N ARG A 97 -4.57 6.21 -9.32
CA ARG A 97 -3.63 5.85 -8.22
C ARG A 97 -2.68 4.73 -8.63
N ARG A 98 -3.19 3.71 -9.32
CA ARG A 98 -2.37 2.62 -9.86
C ARG A 98 -1.28 3.16 -10.80
N GLU A 99 -1.62 4.11 -11.66
CA GLU A 99 -0.63 4.78 -12.51
C GLU A 99 0.32 5.67 -11.72
N THR A 100 -0.15 6.39 -10.70
CA THR A 100 0.70 7.20 -9.80
C THR A 100 1.82 6.33 -9.22
N TYR A 101 1.50 5.12 -8.73
CA TYR A 101 2.49 4.22 -8.13
C TYR A 101 3.59 3.83 -9.12
N ALA A 102 3.24 3.61 -10.39
CA ALA A 102 4.22 3.29 -11.42
C ALA A 102 4.99 4.52 -11.94
N ARG A 103 4.30 5.65 -12.12
CA ARG A 103 4.82 6.89 -12.72
C ARG A 103 5.87 7.58 -11.85
N TYR A 104 5.65 7.58 -10.54
CA TYR A 104 6.55 8.25 -9.59
C TYR A 104 7.62 7.32 -9.01
N ALA A 105 7.47 6.00 -9.15
CA ALA A 105 8.50 5.07 -8.72
C ALA A 105 9.77 5.16 -9.59
N VAL A 106 10.93 4.98 -8.95
CA VAL A 106 12.26 5.06 -9.57
C VAL A 106 13.03 3.74 -9.33
N PRO A 107 13.66 3.13 -10.34
CA PRO A 107 13.44 3.37 -11.76
C PRO A 107 12.05 2.89 -12.19
N THR A 108 11.44 3.59 -13.16
CA THR A 108 10.09 3.27 -13.66
C THR A 108 10.02 1.88 -14.30
N ALA A 109 11.11 1.40 -14.91
CA ALA A 109 11.18 0.05 -15.48
C ALA A 109 10.97 -1.04 -14.41
N ALA A 110 11.56 -0.86 -13.21
CA ALA A 110 11.34 -1.78 -12.10
C ALA A 110 9.88 -1.77 -11.64
N ALA A 111 9.22 -0.61 -11.65
CA ALA A 111 7.79 -0.51 -11.33
C ALA A 111 6.89 -1.28 -12.31
N HIS A 112 7.34 -1.48 -13.55
CA HIS A 112 6.63 -2.28 -14.56
C HIS A 112 6.92 -3.77 -14.40
N ALA A 113 8.19 -4.12 -14.16
CA ALA A 113 8.64 -5.51 -14.00
C ALA A 113 8.15 -6.13 -12.70
N LEU A 114 8.19 -5.38 -11.59
CA LEU A 114 7.72 -5.78 -10.26
C LEU A 114 6.25 -5.44 -10.03
N ARG A 115 5.46 -5.27 -11.10
CA ARG A 115 4.00 -5.15 -10.97
C ARG A 115 3.50 -6.34 -10.18
N ALA A 116 2.61 -6.05 -9.24
CA ALA A 116 2.17 -6.98 -8.21
C ALA A 116 1.55 -8.25 -8.81
N SER A 117 2.40 -9.25 -9.02
CA SER A 117 2.01 -10.58 -9.43
C SER A 117 2.42 -11.54 -8.32
N GLY A 118 1.45 -12.30 -7.80
CA GLY A 118 1.70 -13.27 -6.73
C GLY A 118 2.77 -14.29 -7.08
N TRP A 119 2.83 -14.75 -8.35
CA TRP A 119 3.83 -15.71 -8.79
C TRP A 119 5.24 -15.11 -8.79
N LEU A 120 5.37 -13.84 -9.15
CA LEU A 120 6.67 -13.16 -9.20
C LEU A 120 7.22 -12.98 -7.78
N LEU A 121 6.37 -12.62 -6.82
CA LEU A 121 6.78 -12.53 -5.42
C LEU A 121 7.20 -13.90 -4.86
N ALA A 122 6.45 -14.95 -5.18
CA ALA A 122 6.82 -16.31 -4.76
C ALA A 122 8.17 -16.74 -5.37
N LEU A 123 8.42 -16.43 -6.64
CA LEU A 123 9.70 -16.70 -7.30
C LEU A 123 10.85 -15.92 -6.65
N ILE A 124 10.68 -14.62 -6.39
CA ILE A 124 11.69 -13.80 -5.72
C ILE A 124 11.98 -14.35 -4.32
N ALA A 125 10.95 -14.70 -3.55
CA ALA A 125 11.12 -15.28 -2.22
C ALA A 125 11.84 -16.64 -2.27
N ALA A 126 11.50 -17.50 -3.24
CA ALA A 126 12.17 -18.78 -3.43
C ALA A 126 13.66 -18.60 -3.79
N ILE A 127 13.98 -17.67 -4.70
CA ILE A 127 15.36 -17.34 -5.07
C ILE A 127 16.12 -16.77 -3.86
N ALA A 128 15.53 -15.82 -3.14
CA ALA A 128 16.15 -15.22 -1.95
C ALA A 128 16.41 -16.27 -0.87
N GLY A 129 15.46 -17.18 -0.62
CA GLY A 129 15.61 -18.29 0.31
C GLY A 129 16.68 -19.29 -0.11
N ALA A 130 16.72 -19.65 -1.39
CA ALA A 130 17.74 -20.55 -1.94
C ALA A 130 19.15 -19.94 -1.85
N LEU A 131 19.30 -18.65 -2.18
CA LEU A 131 20.57 -17.94 -2.06
C LEU A 131 21.02 -17.82 -0.61
N LEU A 132 20.10 -17.51 0.32
CA LEU A 132 20.40 -17.44 1.74
C LEU A 132 20.81 -18.82 2.29
N ALA A 133 20.06 -19.87 1.97
CA ALA A 133 20.41 -21.24 2.36
C ALA A 133 21.78 -21.67 1.78
N ALA A 134 22.06 -21.35 0.53
CA ALA A 134 23.36 -21.61 -0.09
C ALA A 134 24.49 -20.85 0.63
N GLY A 135 24.28 -19.59 0.99
CA GLY A 135 25.26 -18.81 1.78
C GLY A 135 25.48 -19.37 3.18
N VAL A 136 24.42 -19.88 3.82
CA VAL A 136 24.52 -20.59 5.11
C VAL A 136 25.34 -21.87 4.96
N ILE A 137 25.07 -22.68 3.93
CA ILE A 137 25.82 -23.92 3.67
C ILE A 137 27.29 -23.63 3.32
N ALA A 138 27.57 -22.56 2.59
CA ALA A 138 28.93 -22.21 2.19
C ALA A 138 29.81 -21.71 3.35
N THR A 139 29.21 -21.30 4.47
CA THR A 139 29.91 -20.66 5.60
C THR A 139 29.98 -21.55 6.85
N GLY A 140 29.62 -22.84 6.76
CA GLY A 140 29.69 -23.76 7.89
C GLY A 140 29.06 -25.12 7.60
N ASP A 141 28.85 -25.91 8.65
CA ASP A 141 28.18 -27.21 8.54
C ASP A 141 26.68 -27.03 8.24
N PRO A 142 26.12 -27.65 7.18
CA PRO A 142 24.69 -27.63 6.87
C PRO A 142 23.80 -28.12 8.03
N SER A 143 24.31 -28.98 8.91
CA SER A 143 23.56 -29.50 10.06
C SER A 143 23.03 -28.38 10.97
N ARG A 144 23.73 -27.23 11.03
CA ARG A 144 23.33 -26.05 11.81
C ARG A 144 21.97 -25.46 11.42
N ILE A 145 21.44 -25.81 10.26
CA ILE A 145 20.10 -25.38 9.84
C ILE A 145 19.03 -26.11 10.67
N VAL A 146 19.25 -27.37 11.02
CA VAL A 146 18.24 -28.25 11.63
C VAL A 146 18.58 -28.71 13.04
N THR A 147 19.59 -28.08 13.66
CA THR A 147 19.95 -28.31 15.06
C THR A 147 19.28 -27.29 15.98
N VAL A 148 19.16 -27.65 17.26
CA VAL A 148 18.72 -26.73 18.31
C VAL A 148 19.88 -25.80 18.66
N HIS A 149 19.61 -24.49 18.74
CA HIS A 149 20.58 -23.48 19.18
C HIS A 149 19.99 -22.69 20.33
N GLU A 150 20.70 -22.66 21.45
CA GLU A 150 20.28 -21.97 22.67
C GLU A 150 21.31 -20.90 23.07
N GLY A 151 20.84 -19.93 23.85
CA GLY A 151 21.66 -18.89 24.44
C GLY A 151 21.96 -17.69 23.54
N PRO A 152 22.76 -16.73 24.04
CA PRO A 152 23.05 -15.48 23.33
C PRO A 152 23.71 -15.74 21.98
N GLY A 153 23.18 -15.10 20.94
CA GLY A 153 23.63 -15.23 19.55
C GLY A 153 23.15 -16.50 18.82
N ALA A 154 22.17 -17.25 19.35
CA ALA A 154 21.67 -18.49 18.73
C ALA A 154 21.32 -18.34 17.24
N PHE A 155 20.65 -17.23 16.86
CA PHE A 155 20.32 -16.95 15.46
C PHE A 155 21.55 -16.83 14.55
N TYR A 156 22.67 -16.31 15.08
CA TYR A 156 23.92 -16.12 14.32
C TYR A 156 24.71 -17.40 14.12
N GLN A 157 24.46 -18.41 14.96
CA GLN A 157 25.01 -19.74 14.77
C GLN A 157 24.39 -20.41 13.53
N VAL A 158 23.12 -20.10 13.23
CA VAL A 158 22.44 -20.57 12.01
C VAL A 158 22.81 -19.69 10.82
N VAL A 159 22.52 -18.39 10.90
CA VAL A 159 22.76 -17.42 9.82
C VAL A 159 23.78 -16.40 10.30
N PRO A 160 25.03 -16.43 9.81
CA PRO A 160 26.07 -15.51 10.24
C PRO A 160 25.61 -14.05 10.17
N TYR A 161 25.98 -13.24 11.17
CA TYR A 161 25.44 -11.88 11.32
C TYR A 161 25.51 -11.04 10.03
N LEU A 162 26.66 -11.03 9.35
CA LEU A 162 26.84 -10.28 8.11
C LEU A 162 25.94 -10.77 6.96
N LEU A 163 25.70 -12.09 6.88
CA LEU A 163 24.83 -12.68 5.86
C LEU A 163 23.36 -12.29 6.10
N MET A 164 22.96 -12.09 7.35
CA MET A 164 21.63 -11.62 7.70
C MET A 164 21.50 -10.09 7.55
N PHE A 165 22.44 -9.34 8.12
CA PHE A 165 22.37 -7.89 8.25
C PHE A 165 22.59 -7.16 6.92
N ALA A 166 23.63 -7.50 6.16
CA ALA A 166 24.02 -6.70 4.99
C ALA A 166 22.95 -6.70 3.87
N PRO A 167 22.36 -7.84 3.45
CA PRO A 167 21.30 -7.84 2.45
C PRO A 167 20.04 -7.13 2.94
N ALA A 168 19.66 -7.33 4.20
CA ALA A 168 18.48 -6.70 4.81
C ALA A 168 18.63 -5.18 4.88
N LEU A 169 19.80 -4.67 5.30
CA LEU A 169 20.09 -3.24 5.31
C LEU A 169 20.09 -2.67 3.90
N ALA A 170 20.78 -3.32 2.96
CA ALA A 170 20.89 -2.85 1.58
C ALA A 170 19.51 -2.71 0.92
N VAL A 171 18.67 -3.76 0.99
CA VAL A 171 17.34 -3.73 0.39
C VAL A 171 16.42 -2.70 1.08
N SER A 172 16.53 -2.56 2.40
CA SER A 172 15.74 -1.59 3.15
C SER A 172 16.10 -0.15 2.77
N VAL A 173 17.40 0.18 2.76
CA VAL A 173 17.89 1.51 2.39
C VAL A 173 17.48 1.85 0.96
N VAL A 174 17.72 0.95 0.01
CA VAL A 174 17.31 1.15 -1.39
C VAL A 174 15.80 1.36 -1.50
N GLY A 175 15.00 0.50 -0.86
CA GLY A 175 13.54 0.60 -0.89
C GLY A 175 13.02 1.92 -0.32
N PHE A 176 13.57 2.38 0.81
CA PHE A 176 13.19 3.68 1.40
C PHE A 176 13.64 4.86 0.54
N VAL A 177 14.85 4.83 -0.03
CA VAL A 177 15.34 5.86 -0.95
C VAL A 177 14.42 5.97 -2.16
N VAL A 178 14.00 4.85 -2.74
CA VAL A 178 13.05 4.83 -3.87
C VAL A 178 11.69 5.42 -3.47
N LEU A 179 11.14 5.02 -2.32
CA LEU A 179 9.87 5.55 -1.81
C LEU A 179 9.92 7.06 -1.60
N ILE A 180 10.98 7.56 -0.96
CA ILE A 180 11.18 8.99 -0.69
C ILE A 180 11.36 9.75 -2.00
N ALA A 181 12.19 9.26 -2.92
CA ALA A 181 12.39 9.88 -4.23
C ALA A 181 11.07 9.98 -5.02
N GLY A 182 10.26 8.92 -5.00
CA GLY A 182 8.93 8.94 -5.61
C GLY A 182 7.98 9.94 -4.93
N GLY A 183 8.00 9.99 -3.60
CA GLY A 183 7.25 10.97 -2.81
C GLY A 183 7.62 12.42 -3.14
N VAL A 184 8.91 12.73 -3.26
CA VAL A 184 9.40 14.06 -3.65
C VAL A 184 8.95 14.43 -5.06
N ARG A 185 9.03 13.50 -6.03
CA ARG A 185 8.54 13.73 -7.39
C ARG A 185 7.03 13.97 -7.42
N PHE A 186 6.26 13.19 -6.65
CA PHE A 186 4.81 13.38 -6.50
C PHE A 186 4.47 14.73 -5.87
N TRP A 187 5.19 15.11 -4.80
CA TRP A 187 5.02 16.39 -4.13
C TRP A 187 5.16 17.57 -5.09
N HIS A 188 6.24 17.60 -5.88
CA HIS A 188 6.44 18.66 -6.87
C HIS A 188 5.40 18.64 -8.00
N ALA A 189 5.01 17.46 -8.48
CA ALA A 189 4.01 17.34 -9.54
C ALA A 189 2.60 17.75 -9.08
N THR A 190 2.32 17.72 -7.78
CA THR A 190 1.04 18.08 -7.18
C THR A 190 1.04 19.49 -6.56
N ARG A 191 1.92 20.37 -7.07
CA ARG A 191 2.10 21.79 -6.67
C ARG A 191 2.70 22.01 -5.28
N GLY A 192 3.22 20.97 -4.63
CA GLY A 192 3.95 21.11 -3.38
C GLY A 192 5.34 21.72 -3.57
N SER A 193 5.71 22.65 -2.69
CA SER A 193 7.02 23.28 -2.62
C SER A 193 7.73 22.96 -1.30
N PHE A 194 9.07 23.03 -1.28
CA PHE A 194 9.83 22.89 -0.04
C PHE A 194 9.50 24.00 0.97
N ARG A 195 9.12 25.19 0.49
CA ARG A 195 8.70 26.29 1.37
C ARG A 195 7.44 25.96 2.16
N ASP A 196 6.57 25.12 1.61
CA ASP A 196 5.32 24.73 2.27
C ASP A 196 5.56 23.83 3.48
N LEU A 197 6.65 23.05 3.46
CA LEU A 197 7.06 22.20 4.59
C LEU A 197 7.55 23.02 5.79
N LEU A 198 7.88 24.31 5.59
CA LEU A 198 8.25 25.24 6.66
C LEU A 198 7.03 25.78 7.44
N GLN A 199 5.81 25.28 7.15
CA GLN A 199 4.59 25.63 7.88
C GLN A 199 4.21 24.50 8.88
N PRO A 200 4.86 24.43 10.06
CA PRO A 200 4.75 23.27 10.96
C PRO A 200 3.32 22.98 11.41
N GLY A 201 2.51 24.01 11.67
CA GLY A 201 1.11 23.82 12.08
C GLY A 201 0.23 23.16 11.01
N ARG A 202 0.59 23.28 9.72
CA ARG A 202 -0.12 22.63 8.60
C ARG A 202 0.34 21.20 8.44
N VAL A 203 1.65 20.96 8.52
CA VAL A 203 2.26 19.63 8.49
C VAL A 203 1.72 18.79 9.66
N ILE A 204 1.76 19.29 10.90
CA ILE A 204 1.27 18.59 12.09
C ILE A 204 -0.20 18.16 11.92
N ARG A 205 -1.07 19.03 11.38
CA ARG A 205 -2.47 18.68 11.12
C ARG A 205 -2.62 17.61 10.03
N GLY A 206 -1.79 17.66 8.99
CA GLY A 206 -1.74 16.60 7.98
C GLY A 206 -1.26 15.27 8.56
N THR A 207 -0.27 15.29 9.43
CA THR A 207 0.21 14.13 10.19
C THR A 207 -0.88 13.60 11.12
N ALA A 208 -1.60 14.46 11.83
CA ALA A 208 -2.71 14.06 12.68
C ALA A 208 -3.85 13.41 11.87
N ASP A 209 -4.16 13.91 10.66
CA ASP A 209 -5.14 13.28 9.77
C ASP A 209 -4.68 11.89 9.30
N ALA A 210 -3.39 11.74 9.01
CA ALA A 210 -2.80 10.48 8.57
C ALA A 210 -2.78 9.43 9.71
N LEU A 211 -2.30 9.82 10.90
CA LEU A 211 -2.27 8.96 12.08
C LEU A 211 -3.68 8.61 12.56
N GLY A 212 -4.60 9.58 12.58
CA GLY A 212 -5.98 9.37 12.97
C GLY A 212 -6.83 8.62 11.93
N LEU A 213 -6.28 8.37 10.72
CA LEU A 213 -6.99 7.78 9.59
C LEU A 213 -8.34 8.47 9.32
N ARG A 214 -8.39 9.81 9.49
CA ARG A 214 -9.64 10.60 9.49
C ARG A 214 -10.49 10.34 8.25
N TYR A 215 -9.85 10.30 7.08
CA TYR A 215 -10.52 10.15 5.78
C TYR A 215 -11.04 8.72 5.53
N LEU A 216 -10.66 7.74 6.35
CA LEU A 216 -11.18 6.39 6.31
C LEU A 216 -12.43 6.20 7.20
N THR A 217 -12.77 7.21 8.02
CA THR A 217 -14.03 7.26 8.77
C THR A 217 -15.22 7.70 7.91
N GLY A 218 -14.96 8.13 6.67
CA GLY A 218 -15.96 8.55 5.70
C GLY A 218 -16.41 10.01 5.81
N GLY A 219 -17.53 10.32 5.15
CA GLY A 219 -18.24 11.60 5.30
C GLY A 219 -19.18 11.61 6.51
N GLY A 220 -20.07 12.61 6.60
CA GLY A 220 -20.94 12.86 7.76
C GLY A 220 -21.91 11.73 8.17
N ALA A 221 -21.93 10.59 7.46
CA ALA A 221 -22.85 9.47 7.65
C ALA A 221 -22.31 8.29 8.51
N GLY A 222 -21.16 8.44 9.19
CA GLY A 222 -20.71 7.49 10.23
C GLY A 222 -19.80 6.33 9.81
N GLY A 223 -19.38 6.27 8.54
CA GLY A 223 -18.45 5.26 8.02
C GLY A 223 -18.23 5.39 6.51
N CYS A 224 -17.46 4.47 5.93
CA CYS A 224 -17.37 4.31 4.48
C CYS A 224 -18.27 3.19 3.99
N ASN A 225 -18.83 3.34 2.79
CA ASN A 225 -19.63 2.32 2.12
C ASN A 225 -18.69 1.23 1.58
N TYR A 226 -18.29 0.34 2.47
CA TYR A 226 -17.40 -0.78 2.20
C TYR A 226 -17.63 -1.88 3.26
N PRO A 227 -17.88 -3.14 2.87
CA PRO A 227 -17.65 -3.73 1.55
C PRO A 227 -18.75 -3.45 0.49
N ASP A 228 -19.93 -3.02 0.92
CA ASP A 228 -21.13 -2.82 0.09
C ASP A 228 -21.63 -1.36 0.17
N ASP A 229 -22.91 -1.14 -0.13
CA ASP A 229 -23.56 0.17 -0.12
C ASP A 229 -23.91 0.67 1.29
N GLN A 230 -23.69 -0.12 2.34
CA GLN A 230 -23.96 0.28 3.71
C GLN A 230 -22.72 0.88 4.38
N PRO A 231 -22.86 1.99 5.13
CA PRO A 231 -21.74 2.59 5.84
C PRO A 231 -21.23 1.65 6.94
N SER A 232 -19.91 1.42 6.96
CA SER A 232 -19.25 0.57 7.95
C SER A 232 -17.91 1.16 8.40
N ARG A 233 -17.51 0.83 9.64
CA ARG A 233 -16.16 1.11 10.18
C ARG A 233 -15.23 -0.09 10.11
N SER A 234 -15.67 -1.22 9.56
CA SER A 234 -14.88 -2.46 9.48
C SER A 234 -13.53 -2.26 8.79
N ARG A 235 -13.53 -1.60 7.61
CA ARG A 235 -12.29 -1.28 6.88
C ARG A 235 -11.37 -0.36 7.68
N TYR A 236 -11.93 0.61 8.42
CA TYR A 236 -11.16 1.48 9.30
C TYR A 236 -10.46 0.68 10.39
N VAL A 237 -11.19 -0.17 11.12
CA VAL A 237 -10.64 -0.96 12.23
C VAL A 237 -9.53 -1.90 11.74
N PHE A 238 -9.78 -2.69 10.69
CA PHE A 238 -8.76 -3.62 10.21
C PHE A 238 -7.54 -2.91 9.62
N HIS A 239 -7.73 -1.78 8.95
CA HIS A 239 -6.60 -0.97 8.47
C HIS A 239 -5.82 -0.33 9.62
N MET A 240 -6.50 0.08 10.70
CA MET A 240 -5.87 0.62 11.90
C MET A 240 -4.98 -0.45 12.57
N LEU A 241 -5.47 -1.69 12.67
CA LEU A 241 -4.67 -2.83 13.15
C LEU A 241 -3.42 -3.08 12.29
N VAL A 242 -3.52 -3.02 10.95
CA VAL A 242 -2.35 -3.13 10.07
C VAL A 242 -1.39 -1.97 10.26
N PHE A 243 -1.92 -0.74 10.29
CA PHE A 243 -1.11 0.48 10.37
C PHE A 243 -0.32 0.56 11.69
N TYR A 244 -1.01 0.45 12.83
CA TYR A 244 -0.35 0.52 14.13
C TYR A 244 0.43 -0.75 14.46
N GLY A 245 0.03 -1.91 13.94
CA GLY A 245 0.84 -3.11 14.04
C GLY A 245 2.18 -2.98 13.30
N PHE A 246 2.19 -2.33 12.13
CA PHE A 246 3.42 -2.02 11.41
C PHE A 246 4.30 -1.01 12.17
N LEU A 247 3.71 0.03 12.79
CA LEU A 247 4.46 0.94 13.66
C LEU A 247 5.06 0.23 14.88
N ALA A 248 4.33 -0.70 15.49
CA ALA A 248 4.84 -1.53 16.57
C ALA A 248 6.02 -2.40 16.09
N ALA A 249 5.97 -2.94 14.86
CA ALA A 249 7.10 -3.66 14.27
C ALA A 249 8.35 -2.77 14.09
N ILE A 250 8.19 -1.48 13.75
CA ILE A 250 9.31 -0.52 13.70
C ILE A 250 9.90 -0.30 15.10
N VAL A 251 9.06 -0.12 16.12
CA VAL A 251 9.52 -0.01 17.51
C VAL A 251 10.29 -1.27 17.94
N SER A 252 9.78 -2.44 17.57
CA SER A 252 10.45 -3.72 17.82
C SER A 252 11.83 -3.80 17.18
N THR A 253 11.95 -3.52 15.87
CA THR A 253 13.22 -3.64 15.15
C THR A 253 14.24 -2.59 15.58
N THR A 254 13.79 -1.36 15.86
CA THR A 254 14.67 -0.28 16.31
C THR A 254 15.16 -0.53 17.73
N SER A 255 14.30 -1.01 18.62
CA SER A 255 14.72 -1.39 19.97
C SER A 255 15.66 -2.61 19.97
N ALA A 256 15.46 -3.58 19.08
CA ALA A 256 16.38 -4.70 18.91
C ALA A 256 17.78 -4.22 18.46
N PHE A 257 17.84 -3.31 17.48
CA PHE A 257 19.09 -2.69 17.05
C PHE A 257 19.80 -1.98 18.21
N ILE A 258 19.07 -1.16 19.00
CA ILE A 258 19.64 -0.47 20.16
C ILE A 258 20.19 -1.48 21.18
N GLN A 259 19.41 -2.51 21.51
CA GLN A 259 19.81 -3.51 22.52
C GLN A 259 21.05 -4.29 22.09
N GLN A 260 21.11 -4.71 20.83
CA GLN A 260 22.23 -5.48 20.31
C GLN A 260 23.46 -4.62 20.05
N ASP A 261 23.32 -3.61 19.19
CA ASP A 261 24.47 -2.90 18.59
C ASP A 261 24.96 -1.74 19.47
N LEU A 262 24.12 -1.22 20.39
CA LEU A 262 24.54 -0.19 21.36
C LEU A 262 24.75 -0.74 22.78
N LEU A 263 23.96 -1.71 23.22
CA LEU A 263 24.04 -2.26 24.59
C LEU A 263 24.70 -3.64 24.68
N GLY A 264 24.96 -4.31 23.55
CA GLY A 264 25.60 -5.63 23.51
C GLY A 264 24.70 -6.80 23.95
N TRP A 265 23.39 -6.58 24.07
CA TRP A 265 22.43 -7.62 24.46
C TRP A 265 22.04 -8.43 23.23
N LEU A 266 22.65 -9.61 23.08
CA LEU A 266 22.43 -10.46 21.92
C LEU A 266 21.07 -11.20 22.00
N PRO A 267 20.37 -11.39 20.86
CA PRO A 267 19.18 -12.24 20.80
C PRO A 267 19.53 -13.73 20.99
N PRO A 268 18.59 -14.62 21.36
CA PRO A 268 17.16 -14.39 21.52
C PRO A 268 16.81 -13.56 22.75
N TYR A 269 15.95 -12.55 22.57
CA TYR A 269 15.52 -11.69 23.67
C TYR A 269 14.47 -12.37 24.57
N PRO A 270 14.42 -12.03 25.88
CA PRO A 270 13.33 -12.45 26.77
C PRO A 270 11.95 -12.06 26.22
N ILE A 271 10.92 -12.85 26.53
CA ILE A 271 9.55 -12.61 26.03
C ILE A 271 9.00 -11.25 26.47
N ALA A 272 9.36 -10.79 27.67
CA ALA A 272 8.94 -9.49 28.21
C ALA A 272 9.79 -8.30 27.71
N SER A 273 10.79 -8.54 26.86
CA SER A 273 11.62 -7.47 26.31
C SER A 273 10.83 -6.57 25.36
N VAL A 274 11.26 -5.30 25.22
CA VAL A 274 10.63 -4.33 24.30
C VAL A 274 10.53 -4.87 22.86
N PRO A 275 11.59 -5.47 22.26
CA PRO A 275 11.48 -6.03 20.91
C PRO A 275 10.39 -7.11 20.82
N VAL A 276 10.37 -8.07 21.73
CA VAL A 276 9.45 -9.21 21.63
C VAL A 276 8.01 -8.79 21.89
N VAL A 277 7.76 -7.92 22.87
CA VAL A 277 6.39 -7.45 23.17
C VAL A 277 5.81 -6.66 21.99
N PHE A 278 6.53 -5.65 21.50
CA PHE A 278 6.05 -4.85 20.37
C PHE A 278 5.97 -5.67 19.08
N GLY A 279 6.93 -6.57 18.84
CA GLY A 279 6.92 -7.46 17.69
C GLY A 279 5.74 -8.44 17.71
N SER A 280 5.44 -9.03 18.86
CA SER A 280 4.32 -9.98 19.01
C SER A 280 2.97 -9.29 18.90
N LEU A 281 2.76 -8.20 19.64
CA LEU A 281 1.50 -7.44 19.59
C LEU A 281 1.28 -6.84 18.21
N GLY A 282 2.34 -6.27 17.62
CA GLY A 282 2.30 -5.73 16.26
C GLY A 282 2.00 -6.81 15.22
N GLY A 283 2.68 -7.96 15.31
CA GLY A 283 2.49 -9.10 14.42
C GLY A 283 1.07 -9.67 14.47
N VAL A 284 0.51 -9.86 15.67
CA VAL A 284 -0.87 -10.32 15.84
C VAL A 284 -1.86 -9.30 15.30
N ALA A 285 -1.69 -8.02 15.62
CA ALA A 285 -2.56 -6.95 15.10
C ALA A 285 -2.54 -6.91 13.57
N MET A 286 -1.36 -6.94 12.95
CA MET A 286 -1.22 -6.97 11.48
C MET A 286 -1.84 -8.22 10.87
N LEU A 287 -1.68 -9.40 11.48
CA LEU A 287 -2.27 -10.63 10.98
C LEU A 287 -3.80 -10.59 11.01
N VAL A 288 -4.39 -10.14 12.13
CA VAL A 288 -5.85 -9.94 12.25
C VAL A 288 -6.34 -8.88 11.25
N GLY A 289 -5.62 -7.76 11.14
CA GLY A 289 -5.96 -6.69 10.22
C GLY A 289 -5.89 -7.12 8.74
N THR A 290 -4.83 -7.82 8.34
CA THR A 290 -4.68 -8.31 6.95
C THR A 290 -5.73 -9.35 6.59
N ILE A 291 -5.98 -10.33 7.47
CA ILE A 291 -7.04 -11.34 7.25
C ILE A 291 -8.41 -10.68 7.17
N GLY A 292 -8.71 -9.72 8.07
CA GLY A 292 -9.95 -8.95 8.03
C GLY A 292 -10.13 -8.15 6.74
N LEU A 293 -9.08 -7.49 6.25
CA LEU A 293 -9.12 -6.77 4.97
C LEU A 293 -9.26 -7.71 3.77
N LEU A 294 -8.63 -8.90 3.79
CA LEU A 294 -8.81 -9.94 2.76
C LEU A 294 -10.26 -10.41 2.72
N TYR A 295 -10.86 -10.64 3.88
CA TYR A 295 -12.27 -11.02 4.02
C TYR A 295 -13.21 -9.95 3.44
N LEU A 296 -13.04 -8.69 3.85
CA LEU A 296 -13.84 -7.59 3.31
C LEU A 296 -13.64 -7.44 1.80
N LYS A 297 -12.41 -7.60 1.31
CA LYS A 297 -12.10 -7.53 -0.13
C LYS A 297 -12.79 -8.63 -0.91
N ARG A 298 -12.90 -9.84 -0.37
CA ARG A 298 -13.63 -10.94 -1.02
C ARG A 298 -15.12 -10.61 -1.16
N ARG A 299 -15.72 -10.00 -0.13
CA ARG A 299 -17.13 -9.60 -0.11
C ARG A 299 -17.46 -8.28 -0.83
N SER A 300 -16.46 -7.45 -1.11
CA SER A 300 -16.73 -6.11 -1.61
C SER A 300 -17.36 -6.08 -2.99
N ASP A 301 -18.32 -5.18 -3.16
CA ASP A 301 -18.90 -4.85 -4.46
C ASP A 301 -17.79 -4.52 -5.47
N ARG A 302 -17.89 -5.15 -6.64
CA ARG A 302 -16.91 -5.05 -7.73
C ARG A 302 -17.21 -3.89 -8.68
N THR A 303 -18.44 -3.40 -8.69
CA THR A 303 -18.89 -2.29 -9.55
C THR A 303 -18.02 -1.02 -9.38
N PRO A 304 -17.79 -0.49 -8.15
CA PRO A 304 -16.90 0.65 -7.91
C PRO A 304 -15.40 0.37 -8.07
N ALA A 305 -14.98 -0.86 -8.37
CA ALA A 305 -13.59 -1.27 -8.22
C ALA A 305 -12.83 -1.33 -9.55
N ASP A 306 -11.54 -0.98 -9.50
CA ASP A 306 -10.57 -1.37 -10.53
C ASP A 306 -10.06 -2.81 -10.25
N PRO A 307 -10.24 -3.77 -11.17
CA PRO A 307 -9.77 -5.14 -11.00
C PRO A 307 -8.26 -5.24 -10.75
N VAL A 308 -7.45 -4.42 -11.44
CA VAL A 308 -5.99 -4.49 -11.28
C VAL A 308 -5.57 -3.98 -9.90
N GLN A 309 -6.20 -2.91 -9.40
CA GLN A 309 -5.98 -2.46 -8.02
C GLN A 309 -6.42 -3.53 -7.00
N ILE A 310 -7.47 -4.30 -7.26
CA ILE A 310 -7.86 -5.43 -6.39
C ILE A 310 -6.74 -6.48 -6.31
N GLU A 311 -6.13 -6.83 -7.43
CA GLU A 311 -5.01 -7.79 -7.45
C GLU A 311 -3.80 -7.26 -6.66
N MET A 312 -3.42 -6.00 -6.87
CA MET A 312 -2.35 -5.35 -6.09
C MET A 312 -2.64 -5.37 -4.59
N ASP A 313 -3.90 -5.18 -4.20
CA ASP A 313 -4.32 -5.24 -2.80
C ASP A 313 -4.13 -6.64 -2.21
N TYR A 314 -4.58 -7.68 -2.94
CA TYR A 314 -4.41 -9.06 -2.49
C TYR A 314 -2.95 -9.44 -2.31
N VAL A 315 -2.11 -9.07 -3.28
CA VAL A 315 -0.68 -9.37 -3.25
C VAL A 315 -0.01 -8.74 -2.02
N LEU A 316 -0.25 -7.45 -1.75
CA LEU A 316 0.30 -6.78 -0.57
C LEU A 316 -0.23 -7.38 0.73
N LEU A 317 -1.55 -7.65 0.82
CA LEU A 317 -2.16 -8.17 2.05
C LEU A 317 -1.64 -9.57 2.39
N TRP A 318 -1.50 -10.46 1.39
CA TRP A 318 -0.90 -11.78 1.59
C TRP A 318 0.57 -11.71 1.95
N GLN A 319 1.34 -10.82 1.31
CA GLN A 319 2.75 -10.64 1.64
C GLN A 319 2.92 -10.19 3.10
N LEU A 320 2.15 -9.20 3.55
CA LEU A 320 2.16 -8.75 4.94
C LEU A 320 1.69 -9.86 5.90
N ALA A 321 0.64 -10.61 5.56
CA ALA A 321 0.18 -11.72 6.38
C ALA A 321 1.26 -12.80 6.54
N LEU A 322 1.96 -13.16 5.46
CA LEU A 322 3.04 -14.16 5.48
C LEU A 322 4.26 -13.68 6.29
N VAL A 323 4.68 -12.42 6.15
CA VAL A 323 5.75 -11.84 6.97
C VAL A 323 5.42 -11.99 8.46
N ASN A 324 4.21 -11.57 8.86
CA ASN A 324 3.80 -11.60 10.26
C ASN A 324 3.58 -13.02 10.79
N PHE A 325 2.95 -13.89 10.00
CA PHE A 325 2.75 -15.29 10.37
C PHE A 325 4.08 -16.01 10.59
N THR A 326 5.03 -15.89 9.65
CA THR A 326 6.34 -16.54 9.78
C THR A 326 7.17 -15.95 10.90
N GLY A 327 7.06 -14.66 11.21
CA GLY A 327 7.74 -14.03 12.34
C GLY A 327 7.21 -14.50 13.70
N LEU A 328 5.88 -14.62 13.85
CA LEU A 328 5.25 -15.18 15.05
C LEU A 328 5.56 -16.67 15.21
N LEU A 329 5.54 -17.42 14.10
CA LEU A 329 5.91 -18.83 14.09
C LEU A 329 7.38 -19.03 14.49
N LEU A 330 8.28 -18.18 14.00
CA LEU A 330 9.68 -18.17 14.40
C LEU A 330 9.83 -17.93 15.90
N LEU A 331 9.12 -16.95 16.46
CA LEU A 331 9.12 -16.69 17.90
C LEU A 331 8.63 -17.90 18.71
N ALA A 332 7.54 -18.54 18.26
CA ALA A 332 6.95 -19.69 18.93
C ALA A 332 7.84 -20.94 18.91
N LEU A 333 8.68 -21.09 17.88
CA LEU A 333 9.52 -22.27 17.64
C LEU A 333 11.02 -21.99 17.75
N ARG A 334 11.41 -20.84 18.31
CA ARG A 334 12.81 -20.39 18.37
C ARG A 334 13.73 -21.32 19.17
N ASP A 335 13.19 -22.05 20.14
CA ASP A 335 13.95 -22.97 21.01
C ASP A 335 13.90 -24.42 20.47
N SER A 336 13.66 -24.60 19.16
CA SER A 336 13.54 -25.91 18.51
C SER A 336 14.41 -26.03 17.26
N ALA A 337 14.59 -27.26 16.77
CA ALA A 337 15.25 -27.55 15.51
C ALA A 337 14.58 -26.89 14.28
N ALA A 338 13.32 -26.44 14.42
CA ALA A 338 12.60 -25.72 13.37
C ALA A 338 13.02 -24.23 13.25
N MET A 339 13.79 -23.69 14.20
CA MET A 339 14.20 -22.28 14.17
C MET A 339 14.93 -21.94 12.86
N GLY A 340 15.91 -22.75 12.45
CA GLY A 340 16.75 -22.44 11.28
C GLY A 340 15.99 -22.39 9.96
N PRO A 341 15.17 -23.39 9.58
CA PRO A 341 14.40 -23.35 8.34
C PRO A 341 13.38 -22.21 8.34
N ILE A 342 12.72 -21.96 9.48
CA ILE A 342 11.72 -20.88 9.60
C ILE A 342 12.41 -19.52 9.50
N LEU A 343 13.59 -19.35 10.11
CA LEU A 343 14.38 -18.12 10.02
C LEU A 343 14.75 -17.81 8.57
N ILE A 344 15.26 -18.80 7.82
CA ILE A 344 15.61 -18.63 6.40
C ILE A 344 14.37 -18.24 5.59
N ALA A 345 13.24 -18.94 5.80
CA ALA A 345 11.98 -18.64 5.11
C ALA A 345 11.48 -17.22 5.45
N HIS A 346 11.47 -16.86 6.74
CA HIS A 346 11.04 -15.54 7.19
C HIS A 346 11.90 -14.42 6.59
N LEU A 347 13.23 -14.55 6.63
CA LEU A 347 14.15 -13.57 6.05
C LEU A 347 13.96 -13.43 4.54
N ALA A 348 13.72 -14.52 3.80
CA ALA A 348 13.44 -14.47 2.38
C ALA A 348 12.13 -13.73 2.05
N ILE A 349 11.08 -13.95 2.85
CA ILE A 349 9.79 -13.27 2.70
C ILE A 349 9.92 -11.78 3.05
N VAL A 350 10.63 -11.45 4.12
CA VAL A 350 10.92 -10.05 4.52
C VAL A 350 11.74 -9.34 3.44
N PHE A 351 12.79 -9.98 2.93
CA PHE A 351 13.60 -9.45 1.83
C PHE A 351 12.75 -9.13 0.61
N THR A 352 11.86 -10.06 0.23
CA THR A 352 10.92 -9.87 -0.88
C THR A 352 10.00 -8.69 -0.62
N PHE A 353 9.48 -8.54 0.60
CA PHE A 353 8.67 -7.38 0.99
C PHE A 353 9.40 -6.05 0.80
N PHE A 354 10.60 -5.89 1.35
CA PHE A 354 11.36 -4.65 1.20
C PHE A 354 11.78 -4.37 -0.24
N LEU A 355 12.08 -5.40 -1.02
CA LEU A 355 12.41 -5.25 -2.44
C LEU A 355 11.21 -4.72 -3.24
N THR A 356 10.00 -5.19 -2.95
CA THR A 356 8.80 -4.85 -3.73
C THR A 356 7.95 -3.73 -3.12
N MET A 357 8.19 -3.33 -1.87
CA MET A 357 7.42 -2.29 -1.19
C MET A 357 7.32 -0.97 -2.01
N PRO A 358 8.40 -0.42 -2.64
CA PRO A 358 8.28 0.82 -3.41
C PRO A 358 7.41 0.71 -4.66
N TYR A 359 7.22 -0.50 -5.19
CA TYR A 359 6.51 -0.76 -6.45
C TYR A 359 5.13 -1.38 -6.24
N SER A 360 4.77 -1.65 -4.99
CA SER A 360 3.48 -2.20 -4.60
C SER A 360 2.52 -1.09 -4.16
N LYS A 361 1.28 -1.48 -3.79
CA LYS A 361 0.36 -0.56 -3.11
C LYS A 361 0.91 -0.01 -1.80
N PHE A 362 1.95 -0.61 -1.20
CA PHE A 362 2.53 -0.09 0.03
C PHE A 362 2.90 1.39 -0.11
N ALA A 363 3.45 1.81 -1.27
CA ALA A 363 3.80 3.20 -1.56
C ALA A 363 2.67 4.23 -1.36
N HIS A 364 1.40 3.80 -1.32
CA HIS A 364 0.27 4.69 -1.05
C HIS A 364 0.44 5.50 0.24
N PHE A 365 1.09 4.98 1.29
CA PHE A 365 1.20 5.74 2.54
C PHE A 365 1.98 7.05 2.34
N ILE A 366 3.00 7.06 1.48
CA ILE A 366 3.77 8.27 1.13
C ILE A 366 2.92 9.25 0.32
N TYR A 367 2.31 8.78 -0.77
CA TYR A 367 1.52 9.63 -1.67
C TYR A 367 0.26 10.18 -0.99
N ARG A 368 -0.42 9.36 -0.17
CA ARG A 368 -1.57 9.81 0.62
C ARG A 368 -1.15 10.82 1.69
N TYR A 369 -0.04 10.58 2.39
CA TYR A 369 0.47 11.53 3.38
C TYR A 369 0.77 12.89 2.73
N ALA A 370 1.50 12.88 1.60
CA ALA A 370 1.76 14.08 0.82
C ALA A 370 0.46 14.80 0.42
N ALA A 371 -0.54 14.08 -0.09
CA ALA A 371 -1.83 14.67 -0.45
C ALA A 371 -2.60 15.25 0.76
N LEU A 372 -2.52 14.62 1.94
CA LEU A 372 -3.14 15.13 3.16
C LEU A 372 -2.49 16.43 3.63
N VAL A 373 -1.16 16.49 3.63
CA VAL A 373 -0.42 17.72 3.97
C VAL A 373 -0.74 18.83 2.97
N GLN A 374 -0.74 18.53 1.68
CA GLN A 374 -1.13 19.47 0.63
C GLN A 374 -2.57 19.99 0.82
N ASN A 375 -3.53 19.12 1.17
CA ASN A 375 -4.90 19.56 1.47
C ASN A 375 -4.94 20.55 2.65
N ARG A 376 -4.14 20.32 3.69
CA ARG A 376 -4.08 21.23 4.84
C ARG A 376 -3.46 22.57 4.49
N LEU A 377 -2.45 22.59 3.64
CA LEU A 377 -1.82 23.81 3.12
C LEU A 377 -2.79 24.65 2.29
N GLU A 378 -3.61 24.00 1.46
CA GLU A 378 -4.62 24.69 0.64
C GLU A 378 -5.87 25.11 1.42
N SER A 379 -6.21 24.43 2.52
CA SER A 379 -7.34 24.79 3.35
C SER A 379 -7.09 26.08 4.13
N ARG A 380 -8.01 27.06 4.04
CA ARG A 380 -8.00 28.23 4.93
C ARG A 380 -8.37 27.76 6.34
N SER A 381 -7.48 28.12 7.30
CA SER A 381 -7.45 27.81 8.76
C SER A 381 -8.11 26.52 9.24
#